data_AF-A0A2P5B9G6-F1
#
_entry.id   AF-A0A2P5B9G6-F1
#
_cell.length_a   1.000
_cell.length_b   1.000
_cell.length_c   1.000
_cell.angle_alpha   90.00
_cell.angle_beta   90.00
_cell.angle_gamma   90.00
#
_symmetry.space_group_name_H-M   'P 1'
#
loop_
_entity.id
_entity.type
_entity.pdbx_description
1 polymer ?
#
loop_
_entity_poly.entity_id
_entity_poly.type
_entity_poly.pdbx_seq_one_letter_code
_entity_poly.pdbx_strand_id
1 'polypeptide(L)' 'MSDAPIVLGDRSKQKAFKYTGITCFNPGSFSSDGTFVAYRPCNQEVELSSL' A
#
# COMPACT_ATOMS: atom_id res chain seq x y z
N MET A 1 7.27 12.55 14.96
CA MET A 1 7.37 12.41 13.49
C MET A 1 6.76 11.06 13.14
N SER A 2 5.83 11.02 12.18
CA SER A 2 5.35 9.76 11.62
C SER A 2 6.43 9.21 10.69
N ASP A 3 6.74 7.92 10.81
CA ASP A 3 7.66 7.25 9.88
C ASP A 3 7.05 7.22 8.46
N ALA A 4 7.91 7.35 7.45
CA ALA A 4 7.52 7.24 6.05
C ALA A 4 7.06 5.81 5.71
N PRO A 5 6.09 5.62 4.80
CA PRO A 5 5.64 4.29 4.41
C PRO A 5 6.68 3.55 3.56
N ILE A 6 6.66 2.22 3.64
CA ILE A 6 7.42 1.35 2.73
C ILE A 6 6.48 0.83 1.66
N VAL A 7 6.81 1.10 0.39
CA VAL A 7 6.05 0.60 -0.77
C VAL A 7 6.80 -0.57 -1.40
N LEU A 8 6.18 -1.76 -1.40
CA LEU A 8 6.71 -2.97 -2.00
C LEU A 8 6.06 -3.19 -3.36
N GLY A 9 6.67 -2.69 -4.44
CA GLY A 9 6.12 -2.83 -5.80
C GLY A 9 6.43 -4.21 -6.40
N ASP A 10 5.53 -5.17 -6.24
CA ASP A 10 5.64 -6.49 -6.88
C ASP A 10 4.28 -6.98 -7.42
N ARG A 11 4.24 -8.18 -8.04
CA ARG A 11 3.03 -8.75 -8.67
C ARG A 11 2.17 -9.60 -7.73
N SER A 12 2.56 -9.74 -6.47
CA SER A 12 1.79 -10.45 -5.46
C SER A 12 0.48 -9.70 -5.17
N LYS A 13 -0.46 -10.37 -4.52
CA LYS A 13 -1.75 -9.77 -4.15
C LYS A 13 -1.54 -8.51 -3.31
N GLN A 14 -2.30 -7.45 -3.61
CA GLN A 14 -2.23 -6.20 -2.85
C GLN A 14 -2.46 -6.42 -1.36
N LYS A 15 -1.70 -5.72 -0.53
CA LYS A 15 -1.73 -5.88 0.92
C LYS A 15 -1.24 -4.63 1.62
N ALA A 16 -1.89 -4.27 2.72
CA ALA A 16 -1.42 -3.30 3.68
C ALA A 16 -1.12 -3.99 5.02
N PHE A 17 -0.04 -3.61 5.68
CA PHE A 17 0.33 -4.14 6.99
C PHE A 17 1.24 -3.16 7.75
N LYS A 18 1.41 -3.38 9.06
CA LYS A 18 2.42 -2.69 9.85
C LYS A 18 3.59 -3.62 10.14
N TYR A 19 4.81 -3.12 9.94
CA TYR A 19 6.04 -3.80 10.34
C TYR A 19 6.83 -2.85 11.24
N THR A 20 7.12 -3.27 12.47
CA THR A 20 7.82 -2.45 13.48
C THR A 20 7.24 -1.03 13.64
N GLY A 21 5.91 -0.89 13.53
CA GLY A 21 5.20 0.39 13.62
C GLY A 21 5.11 1.18 12.30
N ILE A 22 5.89 0.82 11.28
CA ILE A 22 5.92 1.45 9.96
C ILE A 22 4.78 0.89 9.11
N THR A 23 4.07 1.78 8.40
CA THR A 23 3.06 1.39 7.42
C THR A 23 3.74 0.85 6.16
N CYS A 24 3.41 -0.38 5.78
CA CYS A 24 3.93 -1.04 4.59
C CYS A 24 2.77 -1.45 3.69
N PHE A 25 2.93 -1.30 2.37
CA PHE A 25 1.94 -1.83 1.43
C PHE A 25 2.54 -2.24 0.10
N ASN A 26 1.90 -3.26 -0.49
CA ASN A 26 2.12 -3.71 -1.86
C ASN A 26 0.87 -3.36 -2.69
N PRO A 27 1.01 -2.59 -3.79
CA PRO A 27 -0.12 -2.26 -4.65
C PRO A 27 -0.58 -3.40 -5.56
N GLY A 28 0.22 -4.45 -5.72
CA GLY A 28 -0.03 -5.51 -6.69
C GLY A 28 0.20 -5.07 -8.12
N SER A 29 -0.55 -5.67 -9.05
CA SER A 29 -0.32 -5.52 -10.50
C SER A 29 -1.53 -4.88 -11.18
N PHE A 30 -1.52 -3.54 -11.28
CA PHE A 30 -2.56 -2.80 -11.98
C PHE A 30 -2.84 -3.33 -13.39
N SER A 31 -1.80 -3.73 -14.14
CA SER A 31 -1.93 -4.28 -15.49
C SER A 31 -2.61 -5.66 -15.55
N SER A 32 -2.65 -6.40 -14.44
CA SER A 32 -3.18 -7.76 -14.40
C SER A 32 -4.61 -7.81 -13.88
N ASP A 33 -4.92 -7.06 -12.82
CA ASP A 33 -6.19 -7.14 -12.10
C ASP A 33 -6.74 -5.77 -11.69
N GLY A 34 -6.19 -4.68 -12.22
CA GLY A 34 -6.65 -3.32 -11.95
C GLY A 34 -6.43 -2.86 -10.50
N THR A 35 -5.67 -3.60 -9.68
CA THR A 35 -5.44 -3.29 -8.27
C THR A 35 -4.51 -2.09 -8.07
N PHE A 36 -4.81 -1.28 -7.04
CA PHE A 36 -4.01 -0.11 -6.66
C PHE A 36 -4.20 0.26 -5.18
N VAL A 37 -3.32 1.11 -4.67
CA VAL A 37 -3.35 1.62 -3.29
C VAL A 37 -3.42 3.14 -3.27
N ALA A 38 -4.36 3.69 -2.52
CA ALA A 38 -4.39 5.11 -2.17
C ALA A 38 -3.88 5.31 -0.74
N TYR A 39 -2.78 6.06 -0.60
CA TYR A 39 -2.18 6.42 0.70
C TYR A 39 -2.42 7.90 1.00
N ARG A 40 -2.93 8.21 2.20
CA ARG A 40 -3.15 9.58 2.69
C ARG A 40 -2.08 9.94 3.72
N PRO A 41 -1.06 10.75 3.37
CA PRO A 41 0.07 11.00 4.28
C PRO A 41 -0.32 11.69 5.59
N CYS A 42 -1.35 12.54 5.58
CA CYS A 42 -1.74 13.34 6.75
C CYS A 42 -2.26 12.50 7.93
N ASN A 43 -2.98 11.40 7.65
CA ASN A 43 -3.56 10.52 8.66
C ASN A 43 -3.05 9.05 8.55
N GLN A 44 -2.11 8.80 7.65
CA GLN A 44 -1.51 7.49 7.35
C GLN A 44 -2.51 6.41 6.92
N GLU A 45 -3.67 6.80 6.40
CA GLU A 45 -4.69 5.87 5.92
C GLU A 45 -4.23 5.20 4.62
N VAL A 46 -4.47 3.89 4.52
CA VAL A 46 -4.16 3.06 3.35
C VAL A 46 -5.45 2.41 2.87
N GLU A 47 -5.85 2.72 1.65
CA GLU A 47 -7.02 2.16 0.98
C GLU A 47 -6.57 1.21 -0.12
N LEU A 48 -7.04 -0.05 -0.07
CA LEU A 48 -6.82 -1.06 -1.11
C LEU A 48 -8.03 -1.07 -2.04
N SER A 49 -7.82 -0.93 -3.35
CA SER A 49 -8.93 -0.82 -4.31
C SER A 49 -8.59 -1.45 -5.67
N SER A 50 -9.56 -1.46 -6.58
CA SER A 50 -9.42 -1.93 -7.96
C SER A 50 -10.32 -1.13 -8.90
N LEU A 51 -9.88 -0.91 -10.14
CA LEU A 51 -10.66 -0.23 -11.18
C LEU A 51 -11.73 -1.14 -11.81
#